data_AF-T1X6U7-F1
#
_entry.id   AF-T1X6U7-F1
#
_cell.length_a   1.000
_cell.length_b   1.000
_cell.length_c   1.000
_cell.angle_alpha   90.00
_cell.angle_beta   90.00
_cell.angle_gamma   90.00
#
_symmetry.space_group_name_H-M   'P 1'
#
loop_
_entity.id
_entity.type
_entity.pdbx_description
1 polymer ?
#
loop_
_entity_poly.entity_id
_entity_poly.type
_entity_poly.pdbx_seq_one_letter_code
_entity_poly.pdbx_strand_id
1 'polypeptide(L)'
;MNRIELVEKIATAHNVSKAEAARILETVTGSIVAAVKKGDPVQLIGFGTFKQVARAARTGFNPQAGAKIKIAAQKVPKFVPGAAFKAAIDPKAAKRKADKAAAKPAAKKAAPAKKAAPAKKAAKK
;
A
#
# COMPACT_ATOMS: atom_id res chain seq x y z
N MET A 1 17.83 7.61 14.52
CA MET A 1 17.17 6.30 14.48
C MET A 1 17.73 5.44 13.35
N ASN A 2 18.83 4.76 13.62
CA ASN A 2 19.43 3.70 12.82
C ASN A 2 18.93 2.32 13.31
N ARG A 3 19.48 1.22 12.76
CA ARG A 3 19.08 -0.15 13.11
C ARG A 3 19.37 -0.50 14.59
N ILE A 4 20.49 -0.04 15.14
CA ILE A 4 20.90 -0.32 16.53
C ILE A 4 19.97 0.40 17.51
N GLU A 5 19.73 1.70 17.29
CA GLU A 5 18.81 2.51 18.10
C GLU A 5 17.37 1.93 18.07
N LEU A 6 16.94 1.35 16.95
CA LEU A 6 15.64 0.68 16.85
C LEU A 6 15.59 -0.62 17.68
N VAL A 7 16.65 -1.42 17.67
CA VAL A 7 16.78 -2.64 18.51
C VAL A 7 16.75 -2.27 19.99
N GLU A 8 17.43 -1.19 20.39
CA GLU A 8 17.42 -0.72 21.79
C GLU A 8 16.04 -0.22 22.24
N LYS A 9 15.28 0.44 21.35
CA LYS A 9 13.88 0.79 21.64
C LYS A 9 12.97 -0.43 21.76
N ILE A 10 13.17 -1.47 20.96
CA ILE A 10 12.39 -2.72 21.10
C ILE A 10 12.75 -3.43 22.42
N ALA A 11 14.03 -3.51 22.75
CA ALA A 11 14.52 -4.11 24.01
C ALA A 11 13.94 -3.40 25.24
N THR A 12 14.01 -2.07 25.28
CA THR A 12 13.51 -1.25 26.40
C THR A 12 11.99 -1.21 26.48
N ALA A 13 11.26 -1.16 25.37
CA ALA A 13 9.79 -1.12 25.37
C ALA A 13 9.13 -2.45 25.78
N HIS A 14 9.82 -3.58 25.60
CA HIS A 14 9.28 -4.92 25.84
C HIS A 14 10.04 -5.74 26.90
N ASN A 15 11.06 -5.15 27.55
CA ASN A 15 11.94 -5.83 28.52
C ASN A 15 12.58 -7.13 27.98
N VAL A 16 12.91 -7.15 26.69
CA VAL A 16 13.59 -8.28 26.02
C VAL A 16 15.08 -8.00 25.85
N SER A 17 15.91 -9.04 25.68
CA SER A 17 17.34 -8.83 25.44
C SER A 17 17.59 -8.12 24.11
N LYS A 18 18.70 -7.38 23.99
CA LYS A 18 19.13 -6.77 22.72
C LYS A 18 19.29 -7.81 21.60
N ALA A 19 19.68 -9.04 21.95
CA ALA A 19 19.81 -10.15 21.02
C ALA A 19 18.45 -10.63 20.48
N GLU A 20 17.43 -10.75 21.34
CA GLU A 20 16.07 -11.10 20.91
C GLU A 20 15.44 -9.98 20.09
N ALA A 21 15.55 -8.72 20.53
CA ALA A 21 15.09 -7.55 19.77
C ALA A 21 15.71 -7.51 18.35
N ALA A 22 17.00 -7.84 18.21
CA ALA A 22 17.66 -7.95 16.91
C ALA A 22 17.12 -9.11 16.06
N ARG A 23 16.87 -10.29 16.65
CA ARG A 23 16.27 -11.45 15.97
C ARG A 23 14.84 -11.18 15.51
N ILE A 24 14.03 -10.51 16.35
CA ILE A 24 12.65 -10.08 16.02
C ILE A 24 12.68 -9.13 14.83
N LEU A 25 13.53 -8.10 14.87
CA LEU A 25 13.65 -7.13 13.77
C LEU A 25 14.11 -7.77 12.45
N GLU A 26 15.05 -8.72 12.51
CA GLU A 26 15.49 -9.49 11.34
C GLU A 26 14.35 -10.36 10.80
N THR A 27 13.59 -11.04 11.67
CA THR A 27 12.45 -11.89 11.29
C THR A 27 11.36 -11.09 10.61
N VAL A 28 10.99 -9.93 11.15
CA VAL A 28 10.00 -9.02 10.55
C VAL A 28 10.48 -8.55 9.17
N THR A 29 11.73 -8.11 9.06
CA THR A 29 12.29 -7.60 7.80
C THR A 29 12.37 -8.70 6.74
N GLY A 30 12.87 -9.88 7.11
CA GLY A 30 12.97 -11.06 6.25
C GLY A 30 11.60 -11.54 5.76
N SER A 31 10.58 -11.55 6.64
CA SER A 31 9.21 -11.93 6.30
C SER A 31 8.58 -10.97 5.27
N ILE A 32 8.79 -9.66 5.44
CA ILE A 32 8.34 -8.65 4.46
C ILE A 32 9.02 -8.86 3.10
N VAL A 33 10.33 -9.08 3.08
CA VAL A 33 11.09 -9.34 1.85
C VAL A 33 10.63 -10.63 1.17
N ALA A 34 10.41 -11.70 1.92
CA ALA A 34 9.96 -12.99 1.40
C ALA A 34 8.57 -12.92 0.75
N ALA A 35 7.60 -12.26 1.40
CA ALA A 35 6.27 -12.04 0.85
C ALA A 35 6.30 -11.17 -0.41
N VAL A 36 6.99 -10.02 -0.36
CA VAL A 36 7.10 -9.12 -1.52
C VAL A 36 7.86 -9.76 -2.70
N LYS A 37 8.80 -10.69 -2.44
CA LYS A 37 9.47 -11.49 -3.48
C LYS A 37 8.49 -12.43 -4.21
N LYS A 38 7.58 -13.09 -3.47
CA LYS A 38 6.51 -13.93 -4.03
C LYS A 38 5.46 -13.11 -4.81
N GLY A 39 5.32 -11.83 -4.48
CA GLY A 39 4.32 -10.92 -5.05
C GLY A 39 3.20 -10.56 -4.07
N ASP A 40 3.19 -11.18 -2.89
CA ASP A 40 2.19 -10.99 -1.86
C ASP A 40 2.32 -9.59 -1.22
N PRO A 41 1.24 -8.78 -1.19
CA PRO A 41 1.28 -7.45 -0.59
C PRO A 41 1.16 -7.55 0.94
N VAL A 42 2.20 -7.13 1.66
CA VAL A 42 2.19 -7.05 3.14
C VAL A 42 1.56 -5.74 3.58
N GLN A 43 0.42 -5.81 4.27
CA GLN A 43 -0.27 -4.65 4.82
C GLN A 43 -0.05 -4.58 6.34
N LEU A 44 0.59 -3.49 6.79
CA LEU A 44 0.69 -3.13 8.20
C LEU A 44 -0.30 -1.98 8.44
N ILE A 45 -1.39 -2.27 9.15
CA ILE A 45 -2.48 -1.31 9.40
C ILE A 45 -1.91 -0.05 10.09
N GLY A 46 -2.35 1.12 9.65
CA GLY A 46 -1.83 2.42 10.10
C GLY A 46 -0.49 2.82 9.45
N PHE A 47 0.48 1.90 9.37
CA PHE A 47 1.83 2.19 8.85
C PHE A 47 1.90 2.23 7.32
N GLY A 48 1.39 1.21 6.61
CA GLY A 48 1.38 1.19 5.15
C GLY A 48 1.40 -0.21 4.51
N THR A 49 1.58 -0.25 3.20
CA THR A 49 1.60 -1.48 2.40
C THR A 49 2.91 -1.61 1.64
N PHE A 50 3.59 -2.74 1.82
CA PHE A 50 4.68 -3.18 0.95
C PHE A 50 4.12 -4.05 -0.15
N LYS A 51 4.50 -3.79 -1.41
CA LYS A 51 4.07 -4.62 -2.55
C LYS A 51 5.11 -4.64 -3.66
N GLN A 52 5.06 -5.68 -4.48
CA GLN A 52 5.78 -5.74 -5.73
C GLN A 52 5.06 -4.92 -6.81
N VAL A 53 5.81 -4.23 -7.67
CA VAL A 53 5.27 -3.49 -8.82
C VAL A 53 6.11 -3.81 -10.06
N ALA A 54 5.46 -4.20 -11.16
CA ALA A 54 6.11 -4.32 -12.46
C ALA A 54 6.43 -2.92 -13.00
N ARG A 55 7.71 -2.67 -13.30
CA ARG A 55 8.18 -1.49 -14.02
C ARG A 55 8.44 -1.91 -15.46
N ALA A 56 7.71 -1.31 -16.40
CA ALA A 56 7.86 -1.58 -17.83
C ALA A 56 9.28 -1.24 -18.34
N ALA A 57 9.68 -1.88 -19.43
CA ALA A 57 10.93 -1.55 -20.11
C ALA A 57 10.90 -0.10 -20.62
N ARG A 58 12.04 0.59 -20.57
CA ARG A 58 12.16 1.98 -20.98
C ARG A 58 13.58 2.31 -21.41
N THR A 59 13.75 3.33 -22.23
CA THR A 59 15.07 3.87 -22.55
C THR A 59 15.54 4.77 -21.41
N GLY A 60 16.74 4.53 -20.91
CA GLY A 60 17.48 5.43 -20.04
C GLY A 60 18.69 6.01 -20.77
N PHE A 61 19.46 6.84 -20.06
CA PHE A 61 20.71 7.40 -20.54
C PHE A 61 21.81 7.05 -19.54
N ASN A 62 22.98 6.60 -20.00
CA ASN A 62 24.12 6.37 -19.12
C ASN A 62 24.96 7.67 -19.03
N PRO A 63 25.03 8.35 -17.86
CA PRO A 63 25.79 9.60 -17.72
C PRO A 63 27.29 9.43 -18.00
N GLN A 64 27.85 8.24 -17.76
CA GLN A 64 29.30 7.98 -17.91
C GLN A 64 29.71 7.71 -19.36
N ALA A 65 28.78 7.25 -20.21
CA ALA A 65 29.08 6.81 -21.58
C ALA A 65 28.36 7.62 -22.67
N GLY A 66 27.54 8.62 -22.30
CA GLY A 66 26.78 9.44 -23.24
C GLY A 66 25.73 8.69 -24.08
N ALA A 67 25.48 7.41 -23.79
CA ALA A 67 24.69 6.51 -24.63
C ALA A 67 23.28 6.24 -24.09
N LYS A 68 22.32 6.08 -25.00
CA LYS A 68 20.98 5.60 -24.68
C LYS A 68 21.03 4.10 -24.37
N ILE A 69 20.58 3.71 -23.18
CA ILE A 69 20.55 2.30 -22.72
C ILE A 69 19.12 1.79 -22.61
N LYS A 70 18.85 0.56 -23.04
CA LYS A 70 17.53 -0.08 -22.88
C LYS A 70 17.45 -0.74 -21.51
N ILE A 71 16.64 -0.17 -20.61
CA ILE A 71 16.38 -0.73 -19.29
C ILE A 71 15.26 -1.76 -19.43
N ALA A 72 15.56 -3.03 -19.16
CA ALA A 72 14.60 -4.12 -19.21
C ALA A 72 13.45 -3.95 -18.20
N ALA A 73 12.31 -4.60 -18.48
CA ALA A 73 11.20 -4.64 -17.54
C ALA A 73 11.63 -5.39 -16.27
N GLN A 74 11.28 -4.87 -15.11
CA GLN A 74 11.77 -5.39 -13.82
C GLN A 74 10.70 -5.26 -12.75
N LYS A 75 10.67 -6.19 -11.79
CA LYS A 75 9.80 -6.11 -10.63
C LYS A 75 10.53 -5.36 -9.51
N VAL A 76 9.95 -4.27 -9.02
CA VAL A 76 10.53 -3.45 -7.95
C VAL A 76 9.66 -3.47 -6.70
N PRO A 77 10.24 -3.47 -5.48
CA PRO A 77 9.47 -3.24 -4.26
C PRO A 77 8.96 -1.78 -4.24
N LYS A 78 7.74 -1.60 -3.71
CA LYS A 78 7.15 -0.28 -3.45
C LYS A 78 6.47 -0.29 -2.10
N PHE A 79 6.88 0.62 -1.23
CA PHE A 79 6.12 0.97 -0.03
C PHE A 79 5.07 2.05 -0.36
N VAL A 80 3.88 1.91 0.20
CA VAL A 80 2.78 2.89 0.14
C VAL A 80 2.43 3.24 1.58
N PRO A 81 2.80 4.44 2.09
CA PRO A 81 2.50 4.82 3.47
C PRO A 81 1.00 4.80 3.76
N GLY A 82 0.61 4.39 4.96
CA GLY A 82 -0.79 4.36 5.41
C GLY A 82 -1.38 5.76 5.59
N ALA A 83 -2.68 5.82 5.89
CA ALA A 83 -3.35 7.09 6.18
C ALA A 83 -2.86 7.68 7.51
N ALA A 84 -2.77 6.86 8.58
CA ALA A 84 -2.31 7.29 9.89
C ALA A 84 -0.85 7.77 9.85
N PHE A 85 0.06 7.03 9.20
CA PHE A 85 1.46 7.47 9.06
C PHE A 85 1.58 8.81 8.32
N LYS A 86 0.80 9.04 7.25
CA LYS A 86 0.77 10.35 6.58
C LYS A 86 0.24 11.46 7.50
N ALA A 87 -0.79 11.19 8.29
CA ALA A 87 -1.38 12.16 9.21
C ALA A 87 -0.44 12.54 10.37
N ALA A 88 0.35 11.58 10.86
CA ALA A 88 1.35 11.82 11.90
C ALA A 88 2.53 12.69 11.44
N ILE A 89 2.85 12.68 10.14
CA ILE A 89 3.95 13.48 9.55
C ILE A 89 3.46 14.84 9.02
N ASP A 90 2.29 14.90 8.39
CA ASP A 90 1.65 16.15 7.97
C ASP A 90 0.16 16.17 8.38
N PRO A 91 -0.17 16.78 9.55
CA PRO A 91 -1.54 16.88 10.03
C PRO A 91 -2.43 17.78 9.14
N LYS A 92 -1.84 18.67 8.32
CA LYS A 92 -2.59 19.50 7.35
C LYS A 92 -2.91 18.71 6.08
N ALA A 93 -2.04 17.79 5.64
CA ALA A 93 -2.34 16.87 4.54
C ALA A 93 -3.44 15.86 4.89
N ALA A 94 -3.55 15.44 6.17
CA ALA A 94 -4.66 14.61 6.62
C ALA A 94 -6.01 15.29 6.38
N LYS A 95 -6.13 16.57 6.79
CA LYS A 95 -7.33 17.40 6.59
C LYS A 95 -7.69 17.48 5.09
N ARG A 96 -6.73 17.91 4.26
CA ARG A 96 -6.87 17.97 2.78
C ARG A 96 -7.31 16.64 2.13
N LYS A 97 -6.98 15.49 2.73
CA LYS A 97 -7.43 14.17 2.24
C LYS A 97 -8.82 13.77 2.73
N ALA A 98 -9.22 14.17 3.93
CA ALA A 98 -10.60 14.05 4.39
C ALA A 98 -11.52 14.93 3.53
N ASP A 99 -11.14 16.19 3.30
CA ASP A 99 -11.87 17.14 2.45
C ASP A 99 -12.04 16.59 1.02
N LYS A 100 -10.98 15.99 0.45
CA LYS A 100 -11.02 15.37 -0.89
C LYS A 100 -11.74 14.02 -0.94
N ALA A 101 -11.95 13.35 0.20
CA ALA A 101 -12.79 12.17 0.30
C ALA A 101 -14.28 12.54 0.38
N ALA A 102 -14.62 13.61 1.11
CA ALA A 102 -15.96 14.20 1.13
C ALA A 102 -16.36 14.79 -0.24
N ALA A 103 -15.41 15.39 -0.97
CA ALA A 103 -15.64 16.02 -2.27
C ALA A 103 -15.67 15.06 -3.49
N LYS A 104 -15.73 13.74 -3.30
CA LYS A 104 -15.92 12.79 -4.41
C LYS A 104 -17.34 12.18 -4.34
N PRO A 105 -18.29 12.63 -5.19
CA PRO A 105 -19.65 12.10 -5.18
C PRO A 105 -19.68 10.59 -5.45
N ALA A 106 -20.68 9.92 -4.89
CA ALA A 106 -20.95 8.50 -5.07
C ALA A 106 -21.37 8.17 -6.52
N ALA A 107 -20.39 8.13 -7.43
CA ALA A 107 -20.58 7.88 -8.86
C ALA A 107 -20.12 6.47 -9.29
N LYS A 108 -20.72 5.44 -8.68
CA LYS A 108 -21.01 4.20 -9.43
C LYS A 108 -22.35 3.62 -9.00
N LYS A 109 -23.38 4.22 -9.60
CA LYS A 109 -24.81 3.88 -9.56
C LYS A 109 -25.04 2.36 -9.54
N ALA A 110 -25.84 1.89 -8.59
CA ALA A 110 -26.35 0.52 -8.58
C ALA A 110 -27.15 0.27 -9.88
N ALA A 111 -26.91 -0.87 -10.53
CA ALA A 111 -27.76 -1.34 -11.62
C ALA A 111 -29.07 -1.86 -11.01
N PRO A 112 -30.25 -1.38 -11.44
CA PRO A 112 -31.52 -1.78 -10.83
C PRO A 112 -31.93 -3.19 -11.28
N ALA A 113 -32.24 -4.05 -10.33
CA ALA A 113 -32.86 -5.34 -10.62
C ALA A 113 -34.25 -5.15 -11.24
N LYS A 114 -34.52 -5.78 -12.38
CA LYS A 114 -35.87 -5.85 -12.96
C LYS A 114 -36.79 -6.62 -12.00
N LYS A 115 -37.66 -5.89 -11.30
CA LYS A 115 -38.79 -6.48 -10.55
C LYS A 115 -39.96 -6.63 -11.52
N ALA A 116 -40.27 -7.86 -11.92
CA ALA A 116 -41.45 -8.13 -12.74
C ALA A 116 -42.73 -7.87 -11.92
N ALA A 117 -43.67 -7.13 -12.48
CA ALA A 117 -44.98 -6.89 -11.88
C ALA A 117 -45.98 -7.99 -12.29
N PRO A 118 -46.96 -8.34 -11.43
CA PRO A 118 -47.91 -9.42 -11.70
C PRO A 118 -49.03 -8.99 -12.67
N ALA A 119 -49.58 -9.96 -13.41
CA ALA A 119 -50.72 -9.77 -14.32
C ALA A 119 -52.07 -10.23 -13.70
N LYS A 120 -53.19 -9.72 -14.28
CA LYS A 120 -54.64 -9.78 -13.88
C LYS A 120 -55.08 -8.46 -13.19
N LYS A 121 -56.19 -7.76 -13.51
CA LYS A 121 -57.44 -7.93 -14.30
C LYS A 121 -57.74 -6.60 -15.07
N ALA A 122 -58.68 -6.42 -16.01
CA ALA A 122 -59.49 -7.29 -16.90
C ALA A 122 -60.27 -6.41 -17.94
N ALA A 123 -60.94 -7.06 -18.91
CA ALA A 123 -62.11 -6.65 -19.75
C ALA A 123 -62.43 -5.16 -20.05
N LYS A 124 -62.64 -4.84 -21.35
CA LYS A 124 -63.98 -4.59 -21.96
C LYS A 124 -63.90 -3.89 -23.34
N LYS A 125 -64.20 -4.64 -24.42
CA LYS A 125 -65.22 -4.27 -25.40
C LYS A 125 -65.66 -5.51 -26.16
#